data_AF-A0A4R8IYU3-F1
#
_entry.id   AF-A0A4R8IYU3-F1
#
_cell.length_a   1.000
_cell.length_b   1.000
_cell.length_c   1.000
_cell.angle_alpha   90.00
_cell.angle_beta   90.00
_cell.angle_gamma   90.00
#
_symmetry.space_group_name_H-M   'P 1'
#
loop_
_entity.id
_entity.type
_entity.pdbx_description
1 polymer ?
#
loop_
_entity_poly.entity_id
_entity_poly.type
_entity_poly.pdbx_seq_one_letter_code
_entity_poly.pdbx_strand_id
1 'polypeptide(L)' 'MYKVGEKPGIGRYCCTNCDWSVRLDDASDRLPPCGKCGKGQNTTYRRC' A
#
# COMPACT_ATOMS: atom_id res chain seq x y z
N MET A 1 -7.81 2.07 6.95
CA MET A 1 -6.89 2.62 5.94
C MET A 1 -5.48 2.38 6.44
N TYR A 2 -4.56 1.96 5.57
CA TYR A 2 -3.20 1.57 5.93
C TYR A 2 -2.20 2.57 5.37
N LYS A 3 -1.06 2.75 6.05
CA LYS A 3 -0.02 3.70 5.64
C LYS A 3 1.25 3.00 5.13
N VAL A 4 2.06 3.75 4.38
CA VAL A 4 3.41 3.30 3.99
C VAL A 4 4.19 2.87 5.23
N GLY A 5 4.90 1.74 5.13
CA GLY A 5 5.71 1.17 6.21
C GLY A 5 4.97 0.22 7.15
N GLU A 6 3.63 0.21 7.15
CA GLU A 6 2.85 -0.73 7.96
C GLU A 6 2.87 -2.15 7.38
N LYS A 7 2.64 -3.13 8.26
CA LYS A 7 2.56 -4.56 7.95
C LYS A 7 1.13 -5.08 8.18
N PRO A 8 0.18 -4.75 7.29
CA PRO A 8 -1.22 -5.18 7.44
C PRO A 8 -1.44 -6.67 7.15
N GLY A 9 -0.38 -7.39 6.80
CA GLY A 9 -0.39 -8.80 6.41
C GLY A 9 -0.67 -9.01 4.93
N ILE A 10 -0.61 -10.28 4.53
CA ILE A 10 -0.83 -10.75 3.16
C ILE A 10 -2.18 -10.23 2.64
N GLY A 11 -2.17 -9.71 1.41
CA GLY A 11 -3.37 -9.18 0.78
C GLY A 11 -3.07 -8.17 -0.32
N ARG A 12 -4.12 -7.72 -1.01
CA ARG A 12 -4.00 -6.68 -2.02
C ARG A 12 -4.43 -5.33 -1.43
N TYR A 13 -3.64 -4.31 -1.72
CA TYR A 13 -3.80 -2.97 -1.17
C TYR A 13 -3.81 -1.97 -2.31
N CYS A 14 -4.91 -1.25 -2.44
CA CYS A 14 -5.12 -0.24 -3.46
C CYS A 14 -4.86 1.14 -2.87
N CYS A 15 -4.08 1.95 -3.58
CA CYS A 15 -3.89 3.35 -3.24
C CYS A 15 -5.25 4.05 -3.22
N THR A 16 -5.50 4.90 -2.23
CA THR A 16 -6.76 5.66 -2.15
C THR A 16 -6.77 6.90 -3.04
N ASN A 17 -5.62 7.29 -3.61
CA ASN A 17 -5.46 8.49 -4.42
C ASN A 17 -5.40 8.18 -5.94
N CYS A 18 -5.16 6.93 -6.32
CA CYS A 18 -5.04 6.51 -7.72
C CYS A 18 -5.29 5.00 -7.84
N ASP A 19 -5.36 4.46 -9.05
CA ASP A 19 -5.66 3.04 -9.30
C ASP A 19 -4.48 2.07 -9.10
N TRP A 20 -3.39 2.53 -8.47
CA TRP A 20 -2.24 1.66 -8.22
C TRP A 20 -2.52 0.69 -7.08
N SER A 21 -2.15 -0.58 -7.26
CA SER A 21 -2.30 -1.61 -6.25
C SER A 21 -1.00 -2.37 -6.03
N VAL A 22 -0.74 -2.74 -4.77
CA VAL A 22 0.34 -3.63 -4.37
C VAL A 22 -0.23 -4.89 -3.78
N ARG A 23 0.39 -6.04 -4.07
CA ARG A 23 0.10 -7.30 -3.40
C ARG A 23 1.23 -7.57 -2.42
N LEU A 24 0.90 -7.76 -1.15
CA LEU A 24 1.85 -8.28 -0.15
C LEU A 24 1.67 -9.80 -0.14
N ASP A 25 2.74 -10.53 -0.40
CA ASP A 25 2.76 -11.99 -0.40
C ASP A 25 3.37 -12.58 0.88
N ASP A 26 4.11 -11.79 1.65
CA ASP A 26 4.57 -12.16 2.98
C ASP A 26 3.86 -11.36 4.10
N ALA A 27 3.64 -11.97 5.26
CA ALA A 27 3.00 -11.30 6.39
C ALA A 27 3.91 -10.22 7.02
N SER A 28 5.22 -10.28 6.77
CA SER A 28 6.21 -9.34 7.25
C SER A 28 6.50 -8.20 6.27
N ASP A 29 5.94 -8.25 5.05
CA ASP A 29 6.07 -7.18 4.06
C ASP A 29 5.50 -5.86 4.56
N ARG A 30 6.17 -4.79 4.16
CA ARG A 30 5.75 -3.41 4.45
C ARG A 30 5.10 -2.81 3.22
N LEU A 31 4.05 -2.02 3.43
CA LEU A 31 3.44 -1.25 2.36
C LEU A 31 4.46 -0.26 1.77
N PRO A 32 4.80 -0.34 0.47
CA PRO A 32 5.69 0.60 -0.17
C PRO A 32 4.99 1.95 -0.43
N PRO A 33 5.74 3.02 -0.71
CA PRO A 33 5.17 4.23 -1.29
C PRO A 33 4.55 3.94 -2.67
N CYS A 34 3.47 4.64 -3.03
CA CYS A 34 2.83 4.44 -4.33
C CYS A 34 3.74 4.95 -5.46
N GLY A 35 4.04 4.06 -6.42
CA GLY A 35 4.87 4.37 -7.58
C GLY A 35 4.17 5.20 -8.68
N LYS A 36 2.85 5.42 -8.59
CA LYS A 36 2.06 6.11 -9.63
C LYS A 36 1.73 7.57 -9.31
N CYS A 37 1.36 7.88 -8.06
CA CYS A 37 0.82 9.21 -7.71
C CYS A 37 1.85 10.19 -7.12
N GLY A 38 3.09 9.77 -6.89
CA GLY A 38 4.14 10.64 -6.35
C GLY A 38 3.96 11.08 -4.89
N LYS A 39 2.98 10.53 -4.16
CA LYS A 39 2.76 10.85 -2.73
C LYS A 39 3.87 10.35 -1.81
N GLY A 40 4.74 9.46 -2.29
CA GLY A 40 5.83 8.91 -1.49
C GLY A 40 5.32 8.29 -0.18
N GLN A 41 5.90 8.71 0.94
CA GLN A 41 5.54 8.23 2.29
C GLN A 41 4.12 8.64 2.74
N ASN A 42 3.51 9.65 2.12
CA ASN A 42 2.14 10.08 2.44
C ASN A 42 1.06 9.27 1.69
N THR A 43 1.43 8.12 1.13
CA THR A 43 0.47 7.23 0.47
C THR A 43 -0.42 6.55 1.50
N THR A 44 -1.73 6.56 1.23
CA THR A 44 -2.71 5.79 2.00
C THR A 44 -3.30 4.68 1.15
N TYR A 45 -3.51 3.51 1.76
CA TYR A 45 -4.05 2.32 1.11
C TYR A 45 -5.36 1.87 1.75
N ARG A 46 -6.19 1.22 0.94
CA ARG A 46 -7.34 0.41 1.36
C ARG A 46 -7.14 -1.03 0.90
N ARG A 47 -7.68 -1.99 1.66
CA ARG A 47 -7.71 -3.38 1.20
C ARG A 47 -8.69 -3.51 0.03
N CYS A 48 -8.26 -4.22 -0.99
CA CYS A 48 -8.97 -4.58 -2.21
C CYS A 48 -8.42 -5.97 -2.65
#